data_AF-A0AAV4NYY2-F1
#
_entry.id   AF-A0AAV4NYY2-F1
#
_cell.length_a   1.000
_cell.length_b   1.000
_cell.length_c   1.000
_cell.angle_alpha   90.00
_cell.angle_beta   90.00
_cell.angle_gamma   90.00
#
_symmetry.space_group_name_H-M   'P 1'
#
loop_
_entity.id
_entity.type
_entity.pdbx_description
1 polymer ?
#
loop_
_entity_poly.entity_id
_entity_poly.type
_entity_poly.pdbx_seq_one_letter_code
_entity_poly.pdbx_strand_id
1 'polypeptide(L)'
;MHFLLNHPELRADITVTDELLNFVKERTLDKKFKIRKEALLGLAMLYKQHMSNPEIPESTKECISWIKNKVLHVYYQTALEDRLLVERILHTCLVPYNNTLEDRMKKLYQLFCSVDEYAIKAF
;
A
#
# COMPACT_ATOMS: atom_id res chain seq x y z
N MET A 1 1.73 -3.69 -22.43
CA MET A 1 2.12 -2.57 -21.54
C MET A 1 2.60 -1.31 -22.28
N HIS A 2 2.98 -1.37 -23.56
CA HIS A 2 3.51 -0.21 -24.30
C HIS A 2 2.42 0.79 -24.79
N PHE A 3 1.16 0.35 -24.86
CA PHE A 3 0.04 1.16 -25.39
C PHE A 3 -0.43 2.26 -24.42
N LEU A 4 -0.40 2.01 -23.11
CA LEU A 4 -0.85 2.96 -22.08
C LEU A 4 0.16 4.07 -21.76
N LEU A 5 1.40 3.95 -22.24
CA LEU A 5 2.43 4.98 -22.05
C LEU A 5 2.30 6.13 -23.05
N ASN A 6 1.69 5.89 -24.22
CA ASN A 6 1.65 6.83 -25.33
C ASN A 6 0.32 7.60 -25.45
N HIS A 7 -0.64 7.33 -24.55
CA HIS A 7 -1.96 7.95 -24.54
C HIS A 7 -2.31 8.47 -23.14
N PRO A 8 -1.81 9.67 -22.76
CA PRO A 8 -2.10 10.26 -21.46
C PRO A 8 -3.60 10.50 -21.23
N GLU A 9 -4.39 10.69 -22.28
CA GLU A 9 -5.86 10.77 -22.27
C GLU A 9 -6.57 9.43 -21.98
N LEU A 10 -5.90 8.29 -22.20
CA LEU A 10 -6.36 6.96 -21.77
C LEU A 10 -5.89 6.60 -20.34
N ARG A 11 -5.10 7.48 -19.69
CA ARG A 11 -5.10 7.58 -18.22
C ARG A 11 -6.34 8.35 -17.76
N ALA A 12 -7.51 8.03 -18.33
CA ALA A 12 -8.74 8.29 -17.61
C ALA A 12 -8.51 7.69 -16.23
N ASP A 13 -8.56 8.53 -15.21
CA ASP A 13 -8.55 8.13 -13.81
C ASP A 13 -9.29 6.79 -13.73
N ILE A 14 -8.56 5.71 -13.43
CA ILE A 14 -9.22 4.64 -12.69
C ILE A 14 -9.63 5.39 -11.45
N THR A 15 -10.87 5.88 -11.43
CA THR A 15 -11.49 6.40 -10.24
C THR A 15 -11.35 5.24 -9.29
N VAL A 16 -10.40 5.38 -8.39
CA VAL A 16 -10.15 4.40 -7.33
C VAL A 16 -11.38 4.54 -6.47
N THR A 17 -12.43 3.79 -6.82
CA THR A 17 -13.68 3.84 -6.09
C THR A 17 -13.45 3.11 -4.79
N ASP A 18 -14.01 3.63 -3.70
CA ASP A 18 -13.98 2.95 -2.41
C ASP A 18 -14.49 1.51 -2.52
N GLU A 19 -15.46 1.26 -3.40
CA GLU A 19 -15.98 -0.08 -3.70
C GLU A 19 -14.90 -1.01 -4.26
N LEU A 20 -14.14 -0.58 -5.27
CA LEU A 20 -13.07 -1.39 -5.85
C LEU A 20 -11.96 -1.66 -4.83
N LEU A 21 -11.59 -0.64 -4.05
CA LEU A 21 -10.62 -0.80 -2.96
C LEU A 21 -11.08 -1.80 -1.90
N ASN A 22 -12.35 -1.75 -1.51
CA ASN A 22 -12.93 -2.69 -0.56
C ASN A 22 -12.97 -4.11 -1.13
N PHE A 23 -13.30 -4.29 -2.41
CA PHE A 23 -13.21 -5.60 -3.06
C PHE A 23 -11.80 -6.17 -2.99
N VAL A 24 -10.78 -5.38 -3.35
CA VAL A 24 -9.37 -5.82 -3.28
C VAL A 24 -8.95 -6.07 -1.83
N LYS A 25 -9.41 -5.25 -0.87
CA LYS A 25 -9.18 -5.44 0.56
C LYS A 25 -9.66 -6.81 1.03
N GLU A 26 -10.84 -7.26 0.61
CA GLU A 26 -11.34 -8.60 0.95
C GLU A 26 -10.43 -9.71 0.39
N ARG A 27 -9.88 -9.53 -0.81
CA ARG A 27 -8.97 -10.50 -1.44
C ARG A 27 -7.66 -10.70 -0.67
N THR A 28 -7.28 -9.76 0.20
CA THR A 28 -6.12 -9.94 1.11
C THR A 28 -6.32 -11.02 2.16
N LEU A 29 -7.56 -11.51 2.37
CA LEU A 29 -7.89 -12.60 3.29
C LEU A 29 -8.22 -13.92 2.57
N ASP A 30 -7.93 -14.02 1.28
CA ASP A 30 -8.22 -15.23 0.51
C ASP A 30 -7.44 -16.46 1.02
N LYS A 31 -8.03 -17.65 0.88
CA LYS A 31 -7.39 -18.91 1.28
C LYS A 31 -6.08 -19.17 0.51
N LYS A 32 -6.00 -18.75 -0.76
CA LYS A 32 -4.83 -18.94 -1.62
C LYS A 32 -3.85 -17.78 -1.45
N PHE A 33 -2.63 -18.09 -0.99
CA PHE A 33 -1.57 -17.10 -0.81
C PHE A 33 -1.30 -16.26 -2.06
N LYS A 34 -1.30 -16.86 -3.25
CA LYS A 34 -1.10 -16.12 -4.52
C LYS A 34 -2.10 -14.97 -4.68
N ILE A 35 -3.35 -15.15 -4.28
CA ILE A 35 -4.38 -14.11 -4.36
C ILE A 35 -4.13 -13.03 -3.32
N ARG A 36 -3.84 -13.42 -2.07
CA ARG A 36 -3.50 -12.46 -1.00
C ARG A 36 -2.31 -11.60 -1.39
N LYS A 37 -1.28 -12.22 -1.96
CA LYS A 37 -0.05 -11.58 -2.41
C LYS A 37 -0.33 -10.50 -3.45
N GLU A 38 -1.01 -10.85 -4.54
CA GLU A 38 -1.29 -9.88 -5.60
C GLU A 38 -2.21 -8.76 -5.11
N ALA A 39 -3.20 -9.06 -4.27
CA ALA A 39 -4.08 -8.05 -3.68
C ALA A 39 -3.31 -7.06 -2.79
N LEU A 40 -2.47 -7.56 -1.88
CA LEU A 40 -1.73 -6.72 -0.95
C LEU A 40 -0.64 -5.90 -1.65
N LEU A 41 0.06 -6.47 -2.63
CA LEU A 41 1.02 -5.73 -3.46
C LEU A 41 0.33 -4.65 -4.29
N GLY A 42 -0.82 -4.95 -4.90
CA GLY A 42 -1.59 -3.98 -5.67
C GLY A 42 -1.98 -2.76 -4.84
N LEU A 43 -2.54 -2.99 -3.65
CA LEU A 43 -2.88 -1.91 -2.69
C LEU A 43 -1.64 -1.11 -2.28
N ALA A 44 -0.53 -1.78 -1.96
CA ALA A 44 0.70 -1.11 -1.54
C ALA A 44 1.34 -0.27 -2.64
N MET A 45 1.31 -0.74 -3.90
CA MET A 45 1.80 0.01 -5.05
C MET A 45 0.94 1.25 -5.31
N LEU A 46 -0.38 1.11 -5.21
CA LEU A 46 -1.32 2.22 -5.32
C LEU A 46 -1.04 3.27 -4.24
N TYR A 47 -0.89 2.85 -2.98
CA TYR A 47 -0.52 3.75 -1.87
C TYR A 47 0.79 4.50 -2.16
N LYS A 48 1.83 3.78 -2.60
CA LYS A 48 3.14 4.38 -2.95
C LYS A 48 3.02 5.43 -4.04
N GLN A 49 2.31 5.12 -5.13
CA GLN A 49 2.15 6.01 -6.28
C GLN A 49 1.47 7.33 -5.86
N HIS A 50 0.39 7.22 -5.08
CA HIS A 50 -0.38 8.35 -4.63
C HIS A 50 0.33 9.20 -3.56
N MET A 51 0.98 8.56 -2.57
CA MET A 51 1.73 9.29 -1.53
C MET A 51 3.04 9.92 -2.02
N SER A 52 3.47 9.58 -3.23
CA SER A 52 4.60 10.24 -3.90
C SER A 52 4.18 11.47 -4.72
N ASN A 53 2.87 11.67 -4.92
CA ASN A 53 2.33 12.82 -5.64
C ASN A 53 2.06 13.98 -4.66
N PRO A 54 2.77 15.12 -4.74
CA PRO A 54 2.54 16.27 -3.86
C PRO A 54 1.18 16.95 -4.08
N GLU A 55 0.56 16.76 -5.24
CA GLU A 55 -0.70 17.41 -5.63
C GLU A 55 -1.92 16.51 -5.40
N ILE A 56 -1.76 15.39 -4.69
CA ILE A 56 -2.87 14.46 -4.46
C ILE A 56 -3.98 15.11 -3.61
N PRO A 57 -5.26 15.04 -4.04
CA PRO A 57 -6.39 15.54 -3.28
C PRO A 57 -6.49 14.88 -1.90
N GLU A 58 -6.90 15.64 -0.89
CA GLU A 58 -7.02 15.12 0.49
C GLU A 58 -8.02 13.97 0.58
N SER A 59 -9.14 14.05 -0.16
CA SER A 59 -10.12 12.96 -0.25
C SER A 59 -9.51 11.66 -0.77
N THR A 60 -8.57 11.73 -1.73
CA THR A 60 -7.85 10.55 -2.21
C THR A 60 -6.88 10.02 -1.16
N LYS A 61 -6.21 10.90 -0.39
CA LYS A 61 -5.35 10.46 0.72
C LYS A 61 -6.15 9.73 1.79
N GLU A 62 -7.31 10.25 2.16
CA GLU A 62 -8.21 9.62 3.13
C GLU A 62 -8.68 8.24 2.66
N CYS A 63 -9.13 8.15 1.40
CA CYS A 63 -9.57 6.93 0.72
C CYS A 63 -8.54 5.78 0.77
N ILE A 64 -7.25 6.11 0.66
CA ILE A 64 -6.16 5.11 0.66
C ILE A 64 -5.44 4.99 2.01
N SER A 65 -5.76 5.85 2.98
CA SER A 65 -5.01 5.98 4.24
C SER A 65 -4.94 4.68 5.04
N TRP A 66 -5.99 3.86 4.97
CA TRP A 66 -6.11 2.58 5.68
C TRP A 66 -5.17 1.50 5.14
N ILE A 67 -4.62 1.65 3.93
CA ILE A 67 -3.80 0.61 3.28
C ILE A 67 -2.57 0.27 4.12
N LYS A 68 -1.89 1.29 4.67
CA LYS A 68 -0.71 1.08 5.53
C LYS A 68 -1.05 0.25 6.79
N ASN A 69 -2.20 0.50 7.41
CA ASN A 69 -2.67 -0.28 8.57
C ASN A 69 -2.96 -1.71 8.15
N LYS A 70 -3.65 -1.90 7.02
CA LYS A 70 -3.96 -3.23 6.51
C LYS A 70 -2.70 -4.04 6.22
N VAL A 71 -1.67 -3.43 5.63
CA VAL A 71 -0.37 -4.08 5.39
C VAL A 71 0.24 -4.56 6.71
N LEU A 72 0.30 -3.71 7.73
CA LEU A 72 0.89 -4.07 9.02
C LEU A 72 0.04 -5.11 9.79
N HIS A 73 -1.30 -5.06 9.70
CA HIS A 73 -2.16 -6.08 10.29
C HIS A 73 -1.92 -7.49 9.72
N VAL A 74 -1.29 -7.62 8.54
CA VAL A 74 -0.94 -8.94 7.99
C VAL A 74 0.15 -9.64 8.82
N TYR A 75 0.92 -8.94 9.66
CA TYR A 75 1.82 -9.60 10.62
C TYR A 75 1.10 -10.54 11.60
N TYR A 76 -0.20 -10.32 11.85
CA TYR A 76 -1.02 -11.24 12.65
C TYR A 76 -1.28 -12.59 11.96
N GLN A 77 -1.06 -12.70 10.64
CA GLN A 77 -1.10 -13.99 9.96
C GLN A 77 0.06 -14.87 10.45
N THR A 78 -0.23 -16.16 10.66
CA THR A 78 0.74 -17.12 11.19
C THR A 78 1.72 -17.63 10.13
N ALA A 79 1.34 -17.57 8.85
CA ALA A 79 2.15 -18.05 7.76
C ALA A 79 3.36 -17.14 7.49
N LEU A 80 4.54 -17.75 7.35
CA LEU A 80 5.80 -17.05 7.10
C LEU A 80 5.77 -16.23 5.80
N GLU A 81 5.10 -16.76 4.76
CA GLU A 81 5.00 -16.12 3.45
C GLU A 81 4.29 -14.76 3.53
N ASP A 82 3.26 -14.65 4.37
CA ASP A 82 2.55 -13.40 4.60
C ASP A 82 3.46 -12.40 5.33
N ARG A 83 4.24 -12.83 6.33
CA ARG A 83 5.19 -11.95 7.04
C ARG A 83 6.30 -11.42 6.10
N LEU A 84 6.91 -12.30 5.31
CA LEU A 84 7.92 -11.91 4.32
C LEU A 84 7.35 -10.95 3.27
N LEU A 85 6.07 -11.09 2.94
CA LEU A 85 5.39 -10.16 2.05
C LEU A 85 5.24 -8.77 2.70
N VAL A 86 4.92 -8.69 3.99
CA VAL A 86 4.86 -7.39 4.70
C VAL A 86 6.23 -6.73 4.72
N GLU A 87 7.30 -7.47 5.06
CA GLU A 87 8.67 -6.96 5.00
C GLU A 87 9.01 -6.39 3.62
N ARG A 88 8.62 -7.11 2.57
CA ARG A 88 8.80 -6.67 1.18
C ARG A 88 8.07 -5.37 0.88
N ILE A 89 6.82 -5.26 1.30
CA ILE A 89 6.00 -4.07 1.07
C ILE A 89 6.54 -2.88 1.85
N LEU A 90 6.97 -3.10 3.10
CA LEU A 90 7.54 -2.05 3.94
C LEU A 90 8.73 -1.40 3.23
N HIS A 91 9.71 -2.18 2.77
CA HIS A 91 10.92 -1.62 2.19
C HIS A 91 10.78 -1.20 0.72
N THR A 92 9.76 -1.64 -0.02
CA THR A 92 9.57 -1.23 -1.43
C THR A 92 8.52 -0.15 -1.63
N CYS A 93 7.54 -0.03 -0.72
CA CYS A 93 6.37 0.83 -0.86
C CYS A 93 6.21 1.85 0.27
N LEU A 94 6.18 1.42 1.54
CA LEU A 94 5.89 2.31 2.66
C LEU A 94 7.09 3.19 3.03
N VAL A 95 8.27 2.58 3.14
CA VAL A 95 9.56 3.23 3.42
C VAL A 95 10.59 2.74 2.38
N PRO A 96 10.55 3.25 1.15
CA PRO A 96 11.37 2.72 0.06
C PRO A 96 12.87 2.81 0.36
N TYR A 97 13.58 1.68 0.27
CA TYR A 97 15.02 1.60 0.62
C TYR A 97 15.93 2.41 -0.31
N ASN A 98 15.45 2.73 -1.51
CA ASN A 98 16.16 3.50 -2.53
C ASN A 98 16.18 5.01 -2.24
N ASN A 99 15.40 5.48 -1.27
CA ASN A 99 15.45 6.85 -0.78
C ASN A 99 16.73 7.10 0.05
N THR A 100 17.11 8.37 0.19
CA THR A 100 18.20 8.78 1.09
C THR A 100 17.91 8.37 2.53
N LEU A 101 18.94 8.28 3.38
CA LEU A 101 18.76 7.94 4.80
C LEU A 101 17.82 8.94 5.49
N GLU A 102 17.98 10.22 5.24
CA GLU A 102 17.13 11.27 5.81
C GLU A 102 15.66 11.09 5.39
N ASP A 103 15.40 10.91 4.10
CA ASP A 103 14.04 10.69 3.58
C ASP A 103 13.41 9.42 4.13
N ARG A 104 14.20 8.35 4.27
CA ARG A 104 13.74 7.09 4.87
C ARG A 104 13.33 7.28 6.31
N MET A 105 14.14 7.97 7.10
CA MET A 105 13.83 8.25 8.51
C MET A 105 12.59 9.13 8.65
N LYS A 106 12.45 10.15 7.79
CA LYS A 106 11.25 11.00 7.75
C LYS A 106 9.99 10.21 7.41
N LYS A 107 10.05 9.36 6.37
CA LYS A 107 8.92 8.48 5.99
C LYS A 107 8.58 7.46 7.07
N LEU A 108 9.59 6.87 7.70
CA LEU A 108 9.38 5.92 8.80
C LEU A 108 8.68 6.60 9.98
N TYR A 109 9.15 7.79 10.38
CA TYR A 109 8.51 8.57 11.43
C TYR A 109 7.05 8.91 11.08
N GLN A 110 6.80 9.41 9.87
CA GLN A 110 5.44 9.71 9.39
C GLN A 110 4.53 8.48 9.36
N LEU A 111 5.07 7.31 9.00
CA LEU A 111 4.35 6.04 9.06
C LEU A 111 3.92 5.76 10.50
N PHE A 112 4.84 5.76 11.46
CA PHE A 112 4.55 5.49 12.88
C PHE A 112 3.55 6.47 13.49
N CYS A 113 3.62 7.75 13.15
CA CYS A 113 2.66 8.75 13.64
C CYS A 113 1.24 8.58 13.09
N SER A 114 1.04 7.76 12.07
CA SER A 114 -0.21 7.73 11.30
C SER A 114 -0.85 6.35 11.20
N VAL A 115 -0.22 5.31 11.74
CA VAL A 115 -0.78 3.96 11.82
C VAL A 115 -1.64 3.81 13.08
N ASP A 116 -2.60 2.88 13.04
CA ASP A 116 -3.44 2.59 14.21
C ASP A 116 -2.70 1.77 15.29
N GLU A 117 -3.28 1.71 16.49
CA GLU A 117 -2.69 1.02 17.63
C GLU A 117 -2.43 -0.47 17.38
N TYR A 118 -3.29 -1.13 16.59
CA TYR A 118 -3.12 -2.55 16.26
C TYR A 118 -1.98 -2.76 15.28
N ALA A 119 -1.82 -1.87 14.30
CA ALA A 119 -0.70 -1.89 13.37
C ALA A 119 0.64 -1.66 14.09
N ILE A 120 0.67 -0.75 15.07
CA ILE A 120 1.86 -0.54 15.92
C ILE A 120 2.18 -1.79 16.74
N LYS A 121 1.18 -2.47 17.31
CA LYS A 121 1.38 -3.69 18.11
C LYS A 121 1.85 -4.89 17.28
N ALA A 122 1.59 -4.88 15.98
CA ALA A 122 1.95 -5.95 15.07
C ALA A 122 3.38 -5.83 14.53
N PHE A 123 3.89 -4.60 14.46
CA PHE A 123 5.22 -4.23 13.96
C PHE A 123 6.27 -4.23 15.09
#